data_AF-A0AAV1WUN0-F1
#
_entry.id   AF-A0AAV1WUN0-F1
#
_cell.length_a   1.000
_cell.length_b   1.000
_cell.length_c   1.000
_cell.angle_alpha   90.00
_cell.angle_beta   90.00
_cell.angle_gamma   90.00
#
_symmetry.space_group_name_H-M   'P 1'
#
loop_
_entity.id
_entity.type
_entity.pdbx_description
1 polymer ?
#
loop_
_entity_poly.entity_id
_entity_poly.type
_entity_poly.pdbx_seq_one_letter_code
_entity_poly.pdbx_strand_id
1 'polypeptide(L)'
;MARPVSLVSTFFILLLLLVVTEVDPITVPQAKTCYVNIFRESSCFDGAACVKNCESRGYDGGRCQYRSFRGMKETCFCKLKDCNSD
;
A
#
# COMPACT_ATOMS: atom_id res chain seq x y z
N MET A 1 -37.73 -36.33 19.33
CA MET A 1 -37.49 -36.57 17.89
C MET A 1 -36.41 -35.59 17.44
N ALA A 2 -35.15 -36.02 17.35
CA ALA A 2 -34.10 -35.19 16.76
C ALA A 2 -34.49 -34.94 15.30
N ARG A 3 -34.70 -33.67 14.95
CA ARG A 3 -35.22 -33.31 13.63
C ARG A 3 -34.14 -33.61 12.59
N PRO A 4 -34.32 -34.58 11.69
CA PRO A 4 -33.30 -34.94 10.69
C PRO A 4 -32.92 -33.76 9.79
N VAL A 5 -33.84 -32.81 9.63
CA VAL A 5 -33.65 -31.53 8.94
C VAL A 5 -32.49 -30.70 9.54
N SER A 6 -32.28 -30.78 10.86
CA SER A 6 -31.20 -30.04 11.54
C SER A 6 -29.82 -30.58 11.20
N LEU A 7 -29.69 -31.90 11.02
CA LEU A 7 -28.42 -32.56 10.72
C LEU A 7 -27.99 -32.32 9.27
N VAL A 8 -28.94 -32.33 8.34
CA VAL A 8 -28.68 -32.01 6.92
C VAL A 8 -28.18 -30.59 6.77
N SER A 9 -28.82 -29.62 7.46
CA SER A 9 -28.42 -28.22 7.43
C SER A 9 -27.00 -28.01 7.97
N THR A 10 -26.66 -28.63 9.11
CA THR A 10 -25.31 -28.54 9.67
C THR A 10 -24.25 -29.17 8.76
N PHE A 11 -24.54 -30.29 8.11
CA PHE A 11 -23.63 -30.91 7.15
C PHE A 11 -23.39 -30.01 5.94
N PHE A 12 -24.45 -29.38 5.43
CA PHE A 12 -24.35 -28.46 4.31
C PHE A 12 -23.50 -27.23 4.65
N ILE A 13 -23.67 -26.67 5.86
CA ILE A 13 -22.85 -25.56 6.35
C ILE A 13 -21.38 -25.96 6.50
N LEU A 14 -21.10 -27.14 7.04
CA LEU A 14 -19.73 -27.66 7.16
C LEU A 14 -19.06 -27.86 5.79
N LEU A 15 -19.79 -28.39 4.81
CA LEU A 15 -19.29 -28.54 3.44
C LEU A 15 -18.98 -27.19 2.79
N LEU A 16 -19.85 -26.19 2.98
CA LEU A 16 -19.60 -24.84 2.48
C LEU A 16 -18.35 -24.21 3.10
N LEU A 17 -18.12 -24.40 4.40
CA LEU A 17 -16.90 -23.91 5.07
C LEU A 17 -15.64 -24.58 4.52
N LEU A 18 -15.69 -25.88 4.24
CA LEU A 18 -14.60 -26.65 3.65
C LEU A 18 -14.23 -26.19 2.24
N VAL A 19 -15.22 -25.78 1.44
CA VAL A 19 -14.98 -25.23 0.09
C VAL A 19 -14.31 -23.86 0.16
N VAL A 20 -14.62 -23.04 1.17
CA VAL A 20 -14.02 -21.71 1.35
C VAL A 20 -12.57 -21.80 1.83
N THR A 21 -12.14 -22.89 2.46
CA THR A 21 -10.75 -23.04 2.94
C THR A 21 -9.75 -23.43 1.86
N GLU A 22 -10.21 -23.92 0.71
CA GLU A 22 -9.36 -24.38 -0.41
C GLU A 22 -9.04 -23.25 -1.42
N VAL A 23 -9.55 -22.03 -1.20
CA VAL A 23 -9.16 -20.89 -2.03
C VAL A 23 -7.87 -20.31 -1.49
N ASP A 24 -6.76 -20.64 -2.16
CA ASP A 24 -5.50 -19.93 -1.96
C ASP A 24 -5.79 -18.42 -2.11
N PRO A 25 -5.36 -17.58 -1.15
CA PRO A 25 -5.55 -16.16 -1.27
C PRO A 25 -4.85 -15.70 -2.55
N ILE A 26 -5.63 -15.15 -3.48
CA ILE A 26 -5.10 -14.53 -4.71
C ILE A 26 -4.15 -13.43 -4.26
N THR A 27 -2.86 -13.72 -4.31
CA THR A 27 -1.81 -12.75 -3.97
C THR A 27 -1.67 -11.82 -5.15
N VAL A 28 -2.44 -10.72 -5.13
CA VAL A 28 -2.22 -9.63 -6.08
C VAL A 28 -0.86 -9.01 -5.76
N PRO A 29 0.10 -8.98 -6.69
CA PRO A 29 1.38 -8.34 -6.43
C PRO A 29 1.11 -6.85 -6.15
N GLN A 30 1.35 -6.43 -4.90
CA GLN A 30 1.32 -5.02 -4.58
C GLN A 30 2.49 -4.37 -5.29
N ALA A 31 2.20 -3.45 -6.21
CA ALA A 31 3.21 -2.54 -6.75
C ALA A 31 3.74 -1.71 -5.58
N LYS A 32 4.90 -2.10 -5.02
CA LYS A 32 5.56 -1.32 -3.99
C LYS A 32 6.05 -0.03 -4.63
N THR A 33 5.49 1.11 -4.22
CA THR A 33 6.03 2.42 -4.56
C THR A 33 7.00 2.86 -3.47
N CYS A 34 8.27 3.01 -3.81
CA CYS A 34 9.28 3.48 -2.86
C CYS A 34 9.54 4.96 -3.02
N TYR A 35 9.75 5.63 -1.88
CA TYR A 35 9.97 7.05 -1.80
C TYR A 35 11.25 7.32 -1.00
N VAL A 36 12.09 8.21 -1.50
CA VAL A 36 13.32 8.63 -0.82
C VAL A 36 13.27 10.11 -0.48
N ASN A 37 13.77 10.45 0.70
CA ASN A 37 13.96 11.84 1.11
C ASN A 37 15.38 12.29 0.77
N ILE A 38 15.53 12.87 -0.41
CA ILE A 38 16.79 13.46 -0.88
C ILE A 38 16.99 14.84 -0.25
N PHE A 39 15.89 15.53 0.06
CA PHE A 39 15.92 16.90 0.55
C PHE A 39 15.58 16.96 2.04
N ARG A 40 16.53 16.53 2.87
CA ARG A 40 16.38 16.52 4.33
C ARG A 40 16.07 17.90 4.94
N GLU A 41 16.46 18.98 4.25
CA GLU A 41 16.31 20.36 4.75
C GLU A 41 15.25 21.17 4.00
N SER A 42 14.87 20.77 2.78
CA SER A 42 13.92 21.55 1.99
C SER A 42 12.51 21.34 2.51
N SER A 43 11.86 22.44 2.88
CA SER A 43 10.41 22.47 3.03
C SER A 43 9.77 22.31 1.64
N CYS A 44 8.75 21.46 1.57
CA CYS A 44 7.90 21.35 0.40
C CYS A 44 6.89 22.50 0.45
N PHE A 45 7.18 23.58 -0.28
CA PHE A 45 6.26 24.72 -0.39
C PHE A 45 5.36 24.64 -1.62
N ASP A 46 5.85 23.99 -2.67
CA ASP A 46 5.14 23.76 -3.92
C ASP A 46 5.34 22.32 -4.37
N GLY A 47 4.23 21.57 -4.44
CA GLY A 47 4.23 20.18 -4.89
C GLY A 47 4.68 20.00 -6.34
N ALA A 48 4.36 20.95 -7.22
CA ALA A 48 4.78 20.87 -8.62
C ALA A 48 6.30 21.07 -8.76
N ALA A 49 6.87 21.98 -7.97
CA ALA A 49 8.31 22.16 -7.89
C ALA A 49 9.00 20.90 -7.34
N CYS A 50 8.41 20.23 -6.33
CA CYS A 50 8.92 18.96 -5.82
C CYS A 50 8.96 17.87 -6.90
N VAL A 51 7.86 17.70 -7.66
CA VAL A 51 7.79 16.74 -8.77
C VAL A 51 8.87 17.02 -9.81
N LYS A 52 8.95 18.26 -10.32
CA LYS A 52 9.93 18.65 -11.34
C LYS A 52 11.37 18.49 -10.86
N ASN A 53 11.65 18.78 -9.59
CA ASN A 53 12.98 18.60 -9.01
C ASN A 53 13.37 17.12 -8.85
N CYS A 54 12.41 16.25 -8.58
CA CYS A 54 12.64 14.81 -8.55
C CYS A 54 12.84 14.25 -9.97
N GLU A 55 12.01 14.64 -10.92
CA GLU A 55 12.13 14.22 -12.33
C GLU A 55 13.46 14.65 -12.95
N SER A 56 13.91 15.87 -12.70
CA SER A 56 15.21 16.36 -13.20
C SER A 56 16.41 15.61 -12.62
N ARG A 57 16.23 14.91 -11.50
CA ARG A 57 17.25 14.06 -10.87
C ARG A 57 17.12 12.58 -11.28
N GLY A 58 16.19 12.24 -12.17
CA GLY A 58 16.01 10.90 -12.71
C GLY A 58 14.99 10.02 -11.97
N TYR A 59 14.24 10.59 -11.01
CA TYR A 59 13.14 9.91 -10.31
C TYR A 59 11.85 9.95 -11.12
N ASP A 60 10.90 9.06 -10.82
CA ASP A 60 9.61 8.94 -11.53
C ASP A 60 8.54 9.94 -11.07
N GLY A 61 8.94 10.91 -10.25
CA GLY A 61 8.08 11.95 -9.70
C GLY A 61 8.39 12.24 -8.23
N GLY A 62 7.51 12.99 -7.56
CA GLY A 62 7.67 13.31 -6.15
C GLY A 62 6.37 13.75 -5.47
N ARG A 63 6.38 13.80 -4.14
CA ARG A 63 5.25 14.35 -3.36
C ARG A 63 5.72 15.04 -2.09
N CYS A 64 4.98 16.05 -1.68
CA CYS A 64 5.10 16.63 -0.36
C CYS A 64 4.44 15.70 0.67
N GLN A 65 5.14 15.44 1.77
CA GLN A 65 4.59 14.67 2.88
C GLN A 65 5.16 15.16 4.21
N TYR A 66 4.31 15.19 5.25
CA TYR A 66 4.72 15.53 6.59
C TYR A 66 5.62 14.46 7.19
N ARG A 67 6.73 14.89 7.81
CA ARG A 67 7.68 13.98 8.45
C ARG A 67 7.22 13.51 9.84
N SER A 68 6.20 14.14 10.43
CA SER A 68 5.67 13.82 11.76
C SER A 68 4.25 14.35 11.95
N PHE A 69 3.42 13.67 12.74
CA PHE A 69 2.06 14.06 13.11
C PHE A 69 1.98 15.39 13.89
N ARG A 70 3.11 15.91 14.38
CA ARG A 70 3.21 17.19 15.13
C ARG A 70 3.82 18.33 14.32
N GLY A 71 4.20 18.13 13.05
CA GLY A 71 4.96 19.11 12.27
C GLY A 71 4.13 19.78 11.17
N MET A 72 4.27 21.10 11.03
CA MET A 72 3.76 21.89 9.87
C MET A 72 4.74 21.93 8.68
N LYS A 73 5.91 21.30 8.80
CA LYS A 73 6.94 21.29 7.75
C LYS A 73 6.78 20.04 6.88
N GLU A 74 6.22 20.23 5.70
CA GLU A 74 6.22 19.21 4.66
C GLU A 74 7.64 19.03 4.11
N THR A 75 8.02 17.80 3.82
CA THR A 75 9.28 17.48 3.13
C THR A 75 8.98 16.86 1.77
N CYS A 76 9.81 17.15 0.79
CA CYS A 76 9.69 16.58 -0.56
C CYS A 76 10.28 15.16 -0.58
N PHE A 77 9.48 14.19 -1.03
CA PHE A 77 9.89 12.80 -1.22
C PHE A 77 9.85 12.45 -2.71
N CYS A 78 10.94 11.92 -3.25
CA CYS A 78 11.02 11.50 -4.65
C CYS A 78 10.65 10.03 -4.81
N LYS A 79 9.90 9.72 -5.86
CA LYS A 79 9.45 8.36 -6.20
C LYS A 79 10.54 7.62 -6.97
N LEU A 80 10.99 6.50 -6.43
CA LEU A 80 11.94 5.62 -7.11
C LEU A 80 11.28 4.90 -8.29
N LYS A 81 12.06 4.68 -9.36
CA LYS A 81 11.72 3.80 -10.48
C LYS A 81 11.62 2.35 -10.02
N ASP A 82 12.63 1.93 -9.27
CA ASP A 82 12.73 0.61 -8.66
C ASP A 82 13.06 0.73 -7.18
N CYS A 83 12.40 -0.07 -6.35
CA CYS A 83 12.63 -0.15 -4.90
C CYS A 83 13.98 -0.78 -4.50
N ASN A 84 14.88 -0.99 -5.46
CA ASN A 84 16.13 -1.74 -5.30
C ASN A 84 17.39 -0.87 -5.46
N SER A 85 17.23 0.45 -5.56
CA SER A 85 18.35 1.39 -5.62
C SER A 85 18.70 1.88 -4.21
N ASP A 86 19.75 1.29 -3.64
CA ASP A 86 20.49 1.79 -2.47
C ASP A 86 21.19 3.13 -2.77
#